data_AF-A0A1V5JLH8-F1
#
_entry.id   AF-A0A1V5JLH8-F1
#
_cell.length_a   1.000
_cell.length_b   1.000
_cell.length_c   1.000
_cell.angle_alpha   90.00
_cell.angle_beta   90.00
_cell.angle_gamma   90.00
#
_symmetry.space_group_name_H-M   'P 1'
#
loop_
_entity.id
_entity.type
_entity.pdbx_description
1 polymer ?
#
loop_
_entity_poly.entity_id
_entity_poly.type
_entity_poly.pdbx_seq_one_letter_code
_entity_poly.pdbx_strand_id
1 'polypeptide(L)'
;MAMPLRREGLSRVKSFMLGQASGLVEPIAAVAGAAFVMYLRPLLPCALCFAAGAMIFVVVEELIPESQREEAHIDGVTLATMLGFSLMMTLDVALT
;
A
#
# COMPACT_ATOMS: atom_id res chain seq x y z
N MET A 1 -9.60 -0.05 -1.76
CA MET A 1 -9.87 -1.47 -2.11
C MET A 1 -11.38 -1.73 -2.25
N ALA A 2 -12.01 -1.27 -3.34
CA ALA A 2 -13.44 -1.50 -3.60
C ALA A 2 -13.71 -2.45 -4.78
N MET A 3 -12.66 -2.86 -5.50
CA MET A 3 -12.78 -3.67 -6.72
C MET A 3 -12.83 -5.20 -6.50
N PRO A 4 -12.24 -5.83 -5.47
CA PRO A 4 -12.37 -7.29 -5.35
C PRO A 4 -13.75 -7.72 -4.83
N LEU A 5 -14.45 -6.86 -4.07
CA LEU A 5 -15.80 -7.14 -3.54
C LEU A 5 -16.94 -6.78 -4.51
N ARG A 6 -16.64 -6.54 -5.79
CA ARG A 6 -17.66 -6.41 -6.85
C ARG A 6 -18.08 -7.76 -7.43
N ARG A 7 -17.39 -8.86 -7.07
CA ARG A 7 -17.67 -10.22 -7.57
C ARG A 7 -18.54 -11.11 -6.66
N GLU A 8 -18.86 -10.69 -5.44
CA GLU A 8 -19.63 -11.52 -4.49
C GLU A 8 -21.03 -10.99 -4.13
N GLY A 9 -21.55 -9.98 -4.83
CA GLY A 9 -22.97 -9.59 -4.69
C GLY A 9 -23.37 -8.96 -3.34
N LEU A 10 -22.42 -8.47 -2.55
CA LEU A 10 -22.70 -7.85 -1.25
C LEU A 10 -22.82 -6.31 -1.33
N SER A 11 -23.88 -5.80 -0.69
CA SER A 11 -24.30 -4.39 -0.64
C SER A 11 -23.17 -3.41 -0.27
N ARG A 12 -23.15 -2.24 -0.95
CA ARG A 12 -22.24 -1.08 -0.81
C ARG A 12 -21.87 -0.69 0.63
N VAL A 13 -22.75 -0.99 1.59
CA VAL A 13 -22.59 -0.58 3.00
C VAL A 13 -21.62 -1.49 3.75
N LYS A 14 -21.57 -2.80 3.44
CA LYS A 14 -20.68 -3.75 4.14
C LYS A 14 -19.22 -3.61 3.73
N SER A 15 -18.94 -3.35 2.45
CA SER A 15 -17.58 -3.05 1.98
C SER A 15 -17.05 -1.73 2.56
N PHE A 16 -17.94 -0.76 2.79
CA PHE A 16 -17.58 0.50 3.46
C PHE A 16 -17.31 0.30 4.96
N MET A 17 -18.15 -0.49 5.66
CA MET A 17 -17.93 -0.81 7.07
C MET A 17 -16.64 -1.60 7.31
N LEU A 18 -16.29 -2.53 6.42
CA LEU A 18 -15.06 -3.33 6.54
C LEU A 18 -13.81 -2.50 6.19
N GLY A 19 -13.92 -1.59 5.21
CA GLY A 19 -12.88 -0.60 4.92
C GLY A 19 -12.65 0.38 6.07
N GLN A 20 -13.71 0.84 6.74
CA GLN A 20 -13.59 1.66 7.94
C GLN A 20 -13.02 0.88 9.14
N ALA A 21 -13.37 -0.40 9.29
CA ALA A 21 -12.83 -1.24 10.35
C ALA A 21 -11.30 -1.43 10.20
N SER A 22 -10.78 -1.57 8.98
CA SER A 22 -9.33 -1.59 8.73
C SER A 22 -8.70 -0.20 8.92
N GLY A 23 -9.36 0.87 8.46
CA GLY A 23 -8.84 2.24 8.61
C GLY A 23 -8.71 2.70 10.07
N LEU A 24 -9.44 2.07 11.00
CA LEU A 24 -9.33 2.35 12.44
C LEU A 24 -8.16 1.59 13.09
N VAL A 25 -7.71 0.49 12.49
CA VAL A 25 -6.57 -0.29 12.99
C VAL A 25 -5.23 0.38 12.69
N GLU A 26 -5.15 1.13 11.58
CA GLU A 26 -3.95 1.87 11.17
C GLU A 26 -3.47 2.91 12.21
N PRO A 27 -4.30 3.83 12.73
CA PRO A 27 -3.84 4.82 13.71
C PRO A 27 -3.39 4.16 15.03
N ILE A 28 -4.05 3.08 15.46
CA ILE A 28 -3.68 2.36 16.69
C ILE A 28 -2.30 1.71 16.52
N ALA A 29 -2.09 1.02 15.40
CA ALA A 29 -0.80 0.41 15.07
C ALA A 29 0.30 1.47 14.86
N ALA A 30 -0.01 2.60 14.24
CA ALA A 30 0.92 3.70 14.02
C ALA A 30 1.39 4.33 15.35
N VAL A 31 0.48 4.56 16.30
CA VAL A 31 0.84 5.10 17.61
C VAL A 31 1.67 4.08 18.41
N ALA A 32 1.29 2.81 18.39
CA ALA A 32 2.06 1.75 19.06
C ALA A 32 3.45 1.58 18.43
N GLY A 33 3.54 1.61 17.10
CA GLY A 33 4.81 1.55 16.35
C GLY A 33 5.70 2.75 16.67
N ALA A 34 5.16 3.97 16.66
CA ALA A 34 5.90 5.17 17.02
C ALA A 34 6.44 5.13 18.46
N ALA A 35 5.66 4.60 19.42
CA ALA A 35 6.11 4.41 20.79
C ALA A 35 7.26 3.38 20.88
N PHE A 36 7.18 2.30 20.13
CA PHE A 36 8.21 1.25 20.09
C PHE A 36 9.51 1.73 19.44
N VAL A 37 9.40 2.51 18.37
CA VAL A 37 10.50 3.16 17.63
C VAL A 37 11.34 4.04 18.56
N MET A 38 10.72 4.75 19.50
CA MET A 38 11.42 5.61 20.46
C MET A 38 12.37 4.85 21.39
N TYR A 39 12.04 3.58 21.71
CA TYR A 39 12.85 2.72 22.59
C TYR A 39 13.92 1.93 21.84
N LEU A 40 13.71 1.64 20.55
CA LEU A 40 14.54 0.74 19.73
C LEU A 40 15.35 1.44 18.63
N ARG A 41 15.82 2.67 18.90
CA ARG A 41 16.58 3.51 17.96
C ARG A 41 17.65 2.79 17.12
N PRO A 42 18.51 1.90 17.68
CA PRO A 42 19.53 1.23 16.86
C PRO A 42 18.98 0.09 15.99
N LEU A 43 17.81 -0.48 16.29
CA LEU A 43 17.20 -1.57 15.51
C LEU A 43 16.32 -1.05 14.37
N LEU A 44 15.94 0.23 14.42
CA LEU A 44 15.15 0.90 13.39
C LEU A 44 15.69 0.76 11.96
N PRO A 45 16.97 1.05 11.67
CA PRO A 45 17.46 0.93 10.29
C PRO A 45 17.37 -0.51 9.79
N CYS A 46 17.62 -1.51 10.63
CA CYS A 46 17.43 -2.92 10.25
C CYS A 46 15.96 -3.25 9.97
N ALA A 47 15.03 -2.76 10.80
CA ALA A 47 13.59 -2.97 10.60
C ALA A 47 13.06 -2.25 9.34
N LEU A 48 13.55 -1.03 9.07
CA LEU A 48 13.19 -0.25 7.88
C LEU A 48 13.72 -0.91 6.60
N CYS A 49 14.96 -1.39 6.60
CA CYS A 49 15.51 -2.13 5.46
C CYS A 49 14.70 -3.41 5.18
N PHE A 50 14.27 -4.12 6.23
CA PHE A 50 13.41 -5.30 6.09
C PHE A 50 12.02 -4.94 5.53
N ALA A 51 11.41 -3.88 6.03
CA ALA A 51 10.13 -3.38 5.53
C ALA A 51 10.21 -2.96 4.05
N ALA A 52 11.28 -2.25 3.66
CA ALA A 52 11.53 -1.89 2.27
C ALA A 52 11.66 -3.12 1.36
N GLY A 53 12.39 -4.15 1.81
CA GLY A 53 12.51 -5.42 1.10
C GLY A 53 11.19 -6.16 0.93
N ALA A 54 10.37 -6.23 1.98
CA ALA A 54 9.05 -6.83 1.93
C ALA A 54 8.12 -6.12 0.93
N MET A 55 8.14 -4.78 0.90
CA MET A 55 7.35 -4.00 -0.05
C MET A 55 7.78 -4.24 -1.50
N ILE A 56 9.08 -4.37 -1.78
CA ILE A 56 9.56 -4.70 -3.13
C ILE A 56 9.10 -6.10 -3.55
N PHE A 57 9.18 -7.10 -2.65
CA PHE A 57 8.73 -8.47 -2.94
C PHE A 57 7.23 -8.52 -3.29
N VAL A 58 6.38 -7.88 -2.48
CA VAL A 58 4.93 -7.80 -2.73
C VAL A 58 4.61 -7.12 -4.06
N VAL A 59 5.33 -6.06 -4.41
CA VAL A 59 5.15 -5.38 -5.71
C VAL A 59 5.46 -6.32 -6.87
N VAL A 60 6.55 -7.07 -6.77
CA VAL A 60 6.97 -7.96 -7.85
C VAL A 60 6.05 -9.18 -7.99
N GLU A 61 5.67 -9.81 -6.88
CA GLU A 61 4.88 -11.05 -6.91
C GLU A 61 3.39 -10.84 -7.08
N GLU A 62 2.83 -9.74 -6.58
CA GLU A 62 1.38 -9.49 -6.62
C GLU A 62 1.03 -8.36 -7.59
N LEU A 63 1.66 -7.18 -7.45
CA LEU A 63 1.23 -5.99 -8.20
C LEU A 63 1.57 -6.07 -9.70
N ILE A 64 2.73 -6.60 -10.10
CA ILE A 64 3.08 -6.78 -11.52
C ILE A 64 2.10 -7.75 -12.22
N PRO A 65 1.88 -8.98 -11.72
CA PRO A 65 0.95 -9.91 -12.38
C PRO A 65 -0.51 -9.46 -12.27
N GLU A 66 -0.92 -8.78 -11.20
CA GLU A 66 -2.26 -8.20 -11.11
C GLU A 66 -2.45 -7.06 -12.13
N SER A 67 -1.42 -6.22 -12.32
CA SER A 67 -1.42 -5.14 -13.31
C SER A 67 -1.50 -5.63 -14.76
N GLN A 68 -0.97 -6.82 -15.04
CA GLN A 68 -0.98 -7.43 -16.38
C GLN A 68 -2.15 -8.41 -16.60
N ARG A 69 -3.05 -8.57 -15.62
CA ARG A 69 -4.15 -9.53 -15.67
C ARG A 69 -5.26 -9.15 -16.66
N GLU A 70 -5.36 -7.88 -17.04
CA GLU A 70 -6.23 -7.39 -18.12
C GLU A 70 -5.37 -6.89 -19.32
N GLU A 71 -5.07 -7.80 -20.25
CA GLU A 71 -4.27 -7.53 -21.46
C GLU A 71 -4.82 -6.39 -22.35
N ALA A 72 -6.08 -5.98 -22.19
CA ALA A 72 -6.68 -4.90 -22.97
C ALA A 72 -6.24 -3.48 -22.52
N HIS A 73 -5.69 -3.31 -21.31
CA HIS A 73 -5.36 -1.99 -20.73
C HIS A 73 -3.95 -1.90 -20.12
N ILE A 74 -3.04 -2.78 -20.54
CA ILE A 74 -1.64 -2.83 -20.06
C ILE A 74 -0.93 -1.48 -20.15
N ASP A 75 -1.14 -0.71 -21.22
CA ASP A 75 -0.57 0.64 -21.37
C ASP A 75 -1.13 1.63 -20.34
N GLY A 76 -2.43 1.54 -20.03
CA GLY A 76 -3.08 2.42 -19.05
C GLY A 76 -2.62 2.15 -17.62
N VAL A 77 -2.45 0.88 -17.24
CA VAL A 77 -1.96 0.50 -15.91
C VAL A 77 -0.48 0.85 -15.75
N THR A 78 0.32 0.65 -16.80
CA THR A 78 1.74 1.03 -16.81
C THR A 78 1.92 2.55 -16.72
N LEU A 79 1.10 3.32 -17.46
CA LEU A 79 1.11 4.78 -17.37
C LEU A 79 0.71 5.25 -15.95
N ALA A 80 -0.33 4.65 -15.36
CA ALA A 80 -0.78 5.00 -14.02
C ALA A 80 0.26 4.67 -12.93
N THR A 81 0.98 3.54 -13.05
CA THR A 81 2.08 3.20 -12.13
C THR A 81 3.28 4.13 -12.30
N MET A 82 3.68 4.47 -13.54
CA MET A 82 4.73 5.46 -13.79
C MET A 82 4.36 6.85 -13.23
N LEU A 83 3.12 7.28 -13.42
CA LEU A 83 2.63 8.57 -12.93
C LEU A 83 2.57 8.59 -11.41
N GLY A 84 2.09 7.52 -10.78
CA GLY A 84 2.10 7.36 -9.32
C GLY A 84 3.50 7.37 -8.72
N PHE A 85 4.45 6.66 -9.33
CA PHE A 85 5.85 6.67 -8.90
C PHE A 85 6.49 8.06 -9.06
N SER A 86 6.25 8.72 -10.19
CA SER A 86 6.73 10.07 -10.46
C SER A 86 6.17 11.09 -9.45
N LEU A 87 4.87 11.00 -9.15
CA LEU A 87 4.23 11.83 -8.13
C LEU A 87 4.83 11.60 -6.74
N MET A 88 5.06 10.33 -6.36
CA MET A 88 5.68 10.00 -5.07
C MET A 88 7.10 10.54 -4.97
N MET A 89 7.94 10.38 -6.01
CA MET A 89 9.29 10.95 -6.06
C MET A 89 9.28 12.48 -5.98
N THR A 90 8.32 13.13 -6.65
CA THR A 90 8.17 14.59 -6.59
C THR A 90 7.77 15.06 -5.20
N LEU A 91 6.85 14.34 -4.53
CA LEU A 91 6.43 14.64 -3.16
C LEU A 91 7.57 14.41 -2.16
N ASP A 92 8.33 13.33 -2.30
CA ASP A 92 9.49 13.03 -1.45
C ASP A 92 10.55 14.15 -1.54
N VAL A 93 10.95 14.54 -2.76
CA VAL A 93 11.90 15.64 -2.99
C VAL A 93 11.38 17.00 -2.51
N ALA A 94 10.07 17.22 -2.55
CA ALA A 94 9.47 18.47 -2.10
C ALA A 94 9.29 18.57 -0.58
N LEU A 95 9.12 17.43 0.12
CA LEU A 95 8.96 17.37 1.58
C LEU A 95 10.27 17.13 2.33
N THR A 96 11.30 16.58 1.67
CA THR A 96 12.65 16.37 2.22
C THR A 96 13.47 17.66 2.17
#